data_AF-A0A2R6BZH7-F1
#
_entry.id   AF-A0A2R6BZH7-F1
#
_cell.length_a   1.000
_cell.length_b   1.000
_cell.length_c   1.000
_cell.angle_alpha   90.00
_cell.angle_beta   90.00
_cell.angle_gamma   90.00
#
_symmetry.space_group_name_H-M   'P 1'
#
loop_
_entity.id
_entity.type
_entity.pdbx_description
1 polymer ?
#
loop_
_entity_poly.entity_id
_entity_poly.type
_entity_poly.pdbx_seq_one_letter_code
_entity_poly.pdbx_strand_id
1 'polypeptide(L)'
;MIGVRKYIKLPVPISVDSEVLVAEKSLGWLSLAEGVVFDCDGVLVDSRESYGRAVVESVRFIFNRLGIRDCSPLVDQGQVDDLKATGHFNNSVDIARILLLLGFLGLPEKEGRLLGEAIRVARSEGQDREPSRILESVASRVQLGGVEVRPPSVASVLSRMRVKEPGYIAFRRSLEETLRGLAIERGLGSDYSAYAEFIGETGSYGVGLAETVFSDIYYGPLVSEFKGSGPYFNLGVGLYRKETRSIR
;
A
#
# COMPACT_ATOMS: atom_id res chain seq x y z
N MET A 1 37.73 -8.95 -1.93
CA MET A 1 37.45 -9.88 -0.81
C MET A 1 36.36 -9.26 0.04
N ILE A 2 35.16 -9.85 0.04
CA ILE A 2 34.09 -9.43 0.95
C ILE A 2 34.43 -10.05 2.30
N GLY A 3 34.84 -9.22 3.27
CA GLY A 3 35.22 -9.71 4.60
C GLY A 3 34.06 -10.46 5.25
N VAL A 4 34.32 -11.69 5.70
CA VAL A 4 33.34 -12.50 6.42
C VAL A 4 32.94 -11.74 7.68
N ARG A 5 31.67 -11.30 7.75
CA ARG A 5 31.13 -10.67 8.96
C ARG A 5 31.02 -11.74 10.04
N LYS A 6 31.79 -11.60 11.11
CA LYS A 6 31.68 -12.46 12.30
C LYS A 6 30.55 -11.97 13.20
N TYR A 7 29.71 -12.92 13.61
CA TYR A 7 28.60 -12.73 14.53
C TYR A 7 28.78 -13.65 15.73
N ILE A 8 28.27 -13.22 16.87
CA ILE A 8 28.27 -13.94 18.14
C ILE A 8 26.84 -14.00 18.64
N LYS A 9 26.49 -15.13 19.24
CA LYS A 9 25.19 -15.36 19.85
C LYS A 9 25.25 -14.89 21.30
N LEU A 10 24.36 -13.98 21.68
CA LEU A 10 24.17 -13.57 23.06
C LEU A 10 22.85 -14.14 23.57
N PRO A 11 22.81 -14.76 24.75
CA PRO A 11 21.57 -15.23 25.37
C PRO A 11 20.72 -14.03 25.79
N VAL A 12 19.40 -14.10 25.58
CA VAL A 12 18.47 -13.08 26.06
C VAL A 12 17.96 -13.49 27.45
N PRO A 13 18.19 -12.70 28.52
CA PRO A 13 17.85 -13.09 29.89
C PRO A 13 16.37 -13.34 30.16
N ILE A 14 15.48 -12.91 29.25
CA ILE A 14 14.03 -12.86 29.44
C ILE A 14 13.33 -14.06 28.76
N SER A 15 14.03 -14.85 27.95
CA SER A 15 13.48 -16.02 27.28
C SER A 15 14.54 -17.10 27.13
N VAL A 16 14.24 -18.28 27.69
CA VAL A 16 15.17 -19.41 27.82
C VAL A 16 15.62 -19.98 26.46
N ASP A 17 14.90 -19.67 25.39
CA ASP A 17 15.13 -20.18 24.02
C ASP A 17 15.39 -19.06 22.99
N SER A 18 15.67 -17.83 23.43
CA SER A 18 15.91 -16.71 22.51
C SER A 18 17.37 -16.27 22.51
N GLU A 19 18.00 -16.38 21.33
CA GLU A 19 19.35 -15.90 21.06
C GLU A 19 19.29 -14.63 20.19
N VAL A 20 20.15 -13.65 20.47
CA VAL A 20 20.36 -12.49 19.59
C VAL A 20 21.72 -12.61 18.92
N LEU A 21 21.75 -12.38 17.61
CA LEU A 21 22.99 -12.30 16.84
C LEU A 21 23.52 -10.88 16.86
N VAL A 22 24.72 -10.71 17.41
CA VAL A 22 25.43 -9.43 17.47
C VAL A 22 26.67 -9.51 16.60
N ALA A 23 26.91 -8.48 15.79
CA ALA A 23 28.15 -8.38 15.04
C ALA A 23 29.32 -8.17 16.02
N GLU A 24 30.38 -8.98 15.92
CA GLU A 24 31.49 -8.98 16.89
C GLU A 24 32.11 -7.58 17.06
N LYS A 25 32.28 -6.86 15.94
CA LYS A 25 32.80 -5.48 15.92
C LYS A 25 31.95 -4.44 16.66
N SER A 26 30.69 -4.76 16.95
CA SER A 26 29.74 -3.86 17.61
C SER A 26 29.75 -4.00 19.14
N LEU A 27 30.38 -5.04 19.69
CA LEU A 27 30.39 -5.28 21.16
C LEU A 27 30.96 -4.11 21.96
N GLY A 28 32.12 -3.59 21.55
CA GLY A 28 32.76 -2.48 22.25
C GLY A 28 31.89 -1.23 22.26
N TRP A 29 31.13 -0.98 21.19
CA TRP A 29 30.19 0.13 21.12
C TRP A 29 28.96 -0.10 21.99
N LEU A 30 28.43 -1.34 22.03
CA LEU A 30 27.30 -1.69 22.88
C LEU A 30 27.63 -1.58 24.37
N SER A 31 28.84 -1.93 24.80
CA SER A 31 29.26 -1.77 26.20
C SER A 31 29.38 -0.32 26.67
N LEU A 32 29.44 0.63 25.73
CA LEU A 32 29.51 2.07 25.99
C LEU A 32 28.15 2.75 25.84
N ALA A 33 27.09 2.02 25.49
CA ALA A 33 25.76 2.61 25.33
C ALA A 33 25.19 3.03 26.69
N GLU A 34 24.95 4.33 26.86
CA GLU A 34 24.38 4.91 28.09
C GLU A 34 22.86 5.09 28.02
N GLY A 35 22.25 4.77 26.87
CA GLY A 35 20.82 4.94 26.64
C GLY A 35 20.30 3.97 25.58
N VAL A 36 19.00 3.71 25.65
CA VAL A 36 18.26 2.89 24.69
C VAL A 36 17.11 3.71 24.15
N VAL A 37 16.98 3.75 22.83
CA VAL A 37 15.82 4.34 22.14
C VAL A 37 15.02 3.19 21.57
N PHE A 38 13.74 3.13 21.94
CA PHE A 38 12.81 2.17 21.39
C PHE A 38 12.03 2.82 20.26
N ASP A 39 11.97 2.15 19.12
CA ASP A 39 10.98 2.46 18.10
C ASP A 39 9.57 2.11 18.62
N CYS A 40 8.54 2.72 18.06
CA CYS A 40 7.16 2.41 18.44
C CYS A 40 6.67 1.16 17.70
N ASP A 41 6.58 1.23 16.38
CA ASP A 41 5.91 0.21 15.57
C ASP A 41 6.78 -1.04 15.42
N GLY A 42 6.21 -2.21 15.72
CA GLY A 42 6.93 -3.49 15.65
C GLY A 42 7.94 -3.71 16.79
N VAL A 43 8.09 -2.74 17.70
CA VAL A 43 8.93 -2.86 18.92
C VAL A 43 8.08 -2.70 20.17
N LEU A 44 7.46 -1.54 20.39
CA LEU A 44 6.58 -1.29 21.55
C LEU A 44 5.10 -1.58 21.25
N VAL A 45 4.70 -1.41 19.99
CA VAL A 45 3.32 -1.54 19.52
C VAL A 45 3.24 -2.63 18.46
N ASP A 46 2.31 -3.55 18.65
CA ASP A 46 1.92 -4.54 17.64
C ASP A 46 0.82 -3.95 16.76
N SER A 47 1.21 -3.59 15.55
CA SER A 47 0.38 -2.95 14.53
C SER A 47 -0.05 -3.90 13.39
N ARG A 48 0.13 -5.22 13.57
CA ARG A 48 -0.21 -6.21 12.53
C ARG A 48 -1.68 -6.16 12.12
N GLU A 49 -2.58 -5.95 13.08
CA GLU A 49 -4.03 -5.85 12.85
C GLU A 49 -4.52 -4.44 12.47
N SER A 50 -3.62 -3.45 12.39
CA SER A 50 -3.96 -2.06 12.08
C SER A 50 -3.52 -1.67 10.66
N TYR A 51 -2.25 -1.29 10.44
CA TYR A 51 -1.77 -0.72 9.18
C TYR A 51 -1.86 -1.67 8.00
N GLY A 52 -1.34 -2.90 8.14
CA GLY A 52 -1.36 -3.89 7.07
C GLY A 52 -2.80 -4.23 6.66
N ARG A 53 -3.67 -4.41 7.66
CA ARG A 53 -5.09 -4.60 7.45
C ARG A 53 -5.77 -3.40 6.79
N ALA A 54 -5.43 -2.17 7.18
CA ALA A 54 -5.97 -0.96 6.58
C ALA A 54 -5.63 -0.87 5.08
N VAL A 55 -4.42 -1.29 4.67
CA VAL A 55 -4.06 -1.41 3.25
C VAL A 55 -5.01 -2.36 2.54
N VAL A 56 -5.15 -3.59 3.06
CA VAL A 56 -5.96 -4.63 2.44
C VAL A 56 -7.43 -4.20 2.34
N GLU A 57 -8.00 -3.68 3.43
CA GLU A 57 -9.40 -3.23 3.47
C GLU A 57 -9.63 -2.02 2.55
N SER A 58 -8.65 -1.12 2.37
CA SER A 58 -8.75 0.03 1.46
C SER A 58 -8.87 -0.41 0.01
N VAL A 59 -7.99 -1.31 -0.41
CA VAL A 59 -7.99 -1.80 -1.79
C VAL A 59 -9.27 -2.60 -2.07
N ARG A 60 -9.68 -3.46 -1.12
CA ARG A 60 -10.95 -4.20 -1.20
C ARG A 60 -12.14 -3.27 -1.28
N PHE A 61 -12.19 -2.24 -0.45
CA PHE A 61 -13.30 -1.28 -0.44
C PHE A 61 -13.46 -0.62 -1.81
N ILE A 62 -12.37 -0.07 -2.37
CA ILE A 62 -12.41 0.62 -3.67
C ILE A 62 -12.83 -0.34 -4.79
N PHE A 63 -12.23 -1.53 -4.87
CA PHE A 63 -12.58 -2.51 -5.91
C PHE A 63 -14.01 -3.03 -5.78
N ASN A 64 -14.48 -3.29 -4.56
CA ASN A 64 -15.87 -3.69 -4.32
C ASN A 64 -16.84 -2.61 -4.79
N ARG A 65 -16.53 -1.32 -4.58
CA ARG A 65 -17.34 -0.21 -5.07
C ARG A 65 -17.35 -0.11 -6.59
N LEU A 66 -16.26 -0.46 -7.26
CA LEU A 66 -16.21 -0.57 -8.72
C LEU A 66 -16.84 -1.87 -9.26
N GLY A 67 -17.41 -2.71 -8.40
CA GLY A 67 -18.10 -3.95 -8.76
C GLY A 67 -17.23 -5.22 -8.81
N ILE A 68 -15.94 -5.12 -8.52
CA ILE A 68 -15.00 -6.25 -8.47
C ILE A 68 -15.10 -6.90 -7.08
N ARG A 69 -15.93 -7.94 -6.96
CA ARG A 69 -16.30 -8.55 -5.67
C ARG A 69 -15.29 -9.56 -5.13
N ASP A 70 -14.55 -10.23 -6.01
CA ASP A 70 -13.46 -11.13 -5.59
C ASP A 70 -12.11 -10.53 -6.01
N CYS A 71 -11.51 -9.83 -5.06
CA CYS A 71 -10.16 -9.29 -5.18
C CYS A 71 -9.17 -10.06 -4.27
N SER A 72 -9.51 -11.26 -3.83
CA SER A 72 -8.62 -12.12 -3.06
C SER A 72 -7.30 -12.44 -3.80
N PRO A 73 -7.30 -12.68 -5.13
CA PRO A 73 -6.07 -12.86 -5.90
C PRO A 73 -5.24 -11.58 -6.08
N LEU A 74 -5.86 -10.42 -5.84
CA LEU A 74 -5.30 -9.09 -6.09
C LEU A 74 -4.66 -8.47 -4.86
N VAL A 75 -5.08 -8.89 -3.67
CA VAL A 75 -4.73 -8.26 -2.39
C VAL A 75 -4.77 -9.28 -1.27
N ASP A 76 -3.59 -9.72 -0.88
CA ASP A 76 -3.36 -10.40 0.40
C ASP A 76 -2.24 -9.73 1.19
N GLN A 77 -2.05 -10.19 2.42
CA GLN A 77 -0.97 -9.68 3.28
C GLN A 77 0.42 -10.02 2.70
N GLY A 78 0.55 -11.11 1.94
CA GLY A 78 1.81 -11.51 1.31
C GLY A 78 2.31 -10.47 0.30
N GLN A 79 1.44 -9.89 -0.51
CA GLN A 79 1.82 -8.82 -1.45
C GLN A 79 2.22 -7.52 -0.75
N VAL A 80 1.57 -7.21 0.38
CA VAL A 80 1.98 -6.08 1.24
C VAL A 80 3.38 -6.32 1.79
N ASP A 81 3.64 -7.54 2.26
CA ASP A 81 4.93 -7.94 2.82
C ASP A 81 6.02 -7.98 1.75
N ASP A 82 5.74 -8.44 0.53
CA ASP A 82 6.65 -8.41 -0.62
C ASP A 82 7.09 -6.98 -0.95
N LEU A 83 6.15 -6.02 -0.96
CA LEU A 83 6.47 -4.61 -1.18
C LEU A 83 7.31 -4.04 -0.04
N LYS A 84 6.96 -4.32 1.22
CA LYS A 84 7.74 -3.90 2.38
C LYS A 84 9.15 -4.50 2.39
N ALA A 85 9.31 -5.74 1.98
CA ALA A 85 10.59 -6.45 1.93
C ALA A 85 11.61 -5.80 0.96
N THR A 86 11.14 -4.93 0.05
CA THR A 86 12.05 -4.12 -0.76
C THR A 86 12.82 -3.06 0.05
N GLY A 87 12.36 -2.70 1.26
CA GLY A 87 12.95 -1.67 2.11
C GLY A 87 12.62 -0.22 1.71
N HIS A 88 11.85 -0.03 0.63
CA HIS A 88 11.54 1.30 0.07
C HIS A 88 10.05 1.65 0.08
N PHE A 89 9.19 0.73 0.52
CA PHE A 89 7.75 0.95 0.70
C PHE A 89 7.40 0.99 2.19
N ASN A 90 7.79 2.08 2.86
CA ASN A 90 7.50 2.27 4.29
C ASN A 90 6.13 2.91 4.53
N ASN A 91 5.54 3.54 3.50
CA ASN A 91 4.23 4.17 3.61
C ASN A 91 3.13 3.21 3.15
N SER A 92 2.15 2.98 4.03
CA SER A 92 1.03 2.07 3.78
C SER A 92 0.10 2.55 2.65
N VAL A 93 -0.08 3.85 2.48
CA VAL A 93 -0.87 4.42 1.38
C VAL A 93 -0.18 4.20 0.04
N ASP A 94 1.16 4.31 -0.02
CA ASP A 94 1.92 3.99 -1.22
C ASP A 94 1.71 2.52 -1.63
N ILE A 95 1.72 1.60 -0.65
CA ILE A 95 1.44 0.18 -0.90
C ILE A 95 0.01 0.01 -1.44
N ALA A 96 -1.00 0.60 -0.79
CA ALA A 96 -2.39 0.53 -1.23
C ALA A 96 -2.55 1.06 -2.66
N ARG A 97 -1.91 2.19 -2.98
CA ARG A 97 -1.88 2.78 -4.32
C ARG A 97 -1.27 1.82 -5.35
N ILE A 98 -0.11 1.23 -5.06
CA ILE A 98 0.52 0.26 -5.98
C ILE A 98 -0.38 -0.94 -6.23
N LEU A 99 -1.01 -1.49 -5.20
CA LEU A 99 -1.93 -2.63 -5.35
C LEU A 99 -3.16 -2.26 -6.19
N LEU A 100 -3.71 -1.06 -6.01
CA LEU A 100 -4.79 -0.55 -6.87
C LEU A 100 -4.36 -0.43 -8.34
N LEU A 101 -3.15 0.08 -8.61
CA LEU A 101 -2.59 0.22 -9.95
C LEU A 101 -2.30 -1.15 -10.60
N LEU A 102 -1.77 -2.11 -9.83
CA LEU A 102 -1.60 -3.50 -10.27
C LEU A 102 -2.94 -4.13 -10.61
N GLY A 103 -3.99 -3.87 -9.82
CA GLY A 103 -5.31 -4.40 -10.11
C GLY A 103 -5.93 -3.82 -11.37
N PHE A 104 -5.72 -2.54 -11.68
CA PHE A 104 -6.08 -1.99 -12.98
C PHE A 104 -5.39 -2.74 -14.13
N LEU A 105 -4.09 -3.01 -13.99
CA LEU A 105 -3.34 -3.81 -14.97
C LEU A 105 -3.77 -5.27 -15.03
N GLY A 106 -4.58 -5.76 -14.08
CA GLY A 106 -5.18 -7.07 -14.15
C GLY A 106 -6.52 -7.11 -14.90
N LEU A 107 -7.12 -5.96 -15.18
CA LEU A 107 -8.39 -5.88 -15.90
C LEU A 107 -8.19 -6.28 -17.37
N PRO A 108 -9.18 -6.95 -18.00
CA PRO A 108 -9.20 -7.07 -19.45
C PRO A 108 -9.34 -5.69 -20.10
N GLU A 109 -8.88 -5.57 -21.35
CA GLU A 109 -8.71 -4.25 -22.00
C GLU A 109 -10.00 -3.46 -22.11
N LYS A 110 -11.12 -4.13 -22.40
CA LYS A 110 -12.43 -3.50 -22.52
C LYS A 110 -12.83 -2.85 -21.19
N GLU A 111 -12.70 -3.57 -20.09
CA GLU A 111 -13.04 -3.12 -18.74
C GLU A 111 -12.10 -2.00 -18.27
N GLY A 112 -10.81 -2.09 -18.59
CA GLY A 112 -9.85 -1.01 -18.35
C GLY A 112 -10.22 0.29 -19.06
N ARG A 113 -10.63 0.21 -20.34
CA ARG A 113 -11.12 1.38 -21.11
C ARG A 113 -12.41 1.95 -20.53
N LEU A 114 -13.37 1.10 -20.18
CA LEU A 114 -14.64 1.52 -19.57
C LEU A 114 -14.41 2.27 -18.25
N LEU A 115 -13.51 1.75 -17.40
CA LEU A 115 -13.14 2.41 -16.14
C LEU A 115 -12.46 3.77 -16.39
N GLY A 116 -11.52 3.83 -17.33
CA GLY A 116 -10.85 5.09 -17.70
C GLY A 116 -11.83 6.13 -18.24
N GLU A 117 -12.79 5.73 -19.06
CA GLU A 117 -13.85 6.60 -19.59
C GLU A 117 -14.78 7.10 -18.49
N ALA A 118 -15.28 6.20 -17.63
CA ALA A 118 -16.15 6.57 -16.52
C ALA A 118 -15.50 7.59 -15.57
N ILE A 119 -14.20 7.45 -15.30
CA ILE A 119 -13.42 8.40 -14.50
C ILE A 119 -13.34 9.77 -15.17
N ARG A 120 -13.05 9.82 -16.47
CA ARG A 120 -12.98 11.08 -17.22
C ARG A 120 -14.33 11.79 -17.26
N VAL A 121 -15.40 11.04 -17.50
CA VAL A 121 -16.77 11.57 -17.49
C VAL A 121 -17.13 12.13 -16.11
N ALA A 122 -16.96 11.34 -15.05
CA ALA A 122 -17.25 11.76 -13.67
C ALA A 122 -16.49 13.02 -13.27
N ARG A 123 -15.23 13.18 -13.73
CA ARG A 123 -14.43 14.39 -13.50
C ARG A 123 -14.89 15.59 -14.32
N SER A 124 -15.29 15.38 -15.57
CA SER A 124 -15.73 16.46 -16.47
C SER A 124 -17.08 17.08 -16.08
N GLU A 125 -17.96 16.29 -15.46
CA GLU A 125 -19.24 16.74 -14.96
C GLU A 125 -19.16 17.47 -13.61
N GLY A 126 -17.99 17.45 -12.95
CA GLY A 126 -17.86 17.78 -11.53
C GLY A 126 -17.74 19.27 -11.20
N GLN A 127 -18.81 19.86 -10.65
CA GLN A 127 -18.74 20.98 -9.69
C GLN A 127 -18.29 20.52 -8.29
N ASP A 128 -18.27 19.22 -8.02
CA ASP A 128 -17.92 18.64 -6.72
C ASP A 128 -16.66 17.76 -6.82
N ARG A 129 -15.74 17.96 -5.88
CA ARG A 129 -14.43 17.29 -5.84
C ARG A 129 -14.31 16.28 -4.68
N GLU A 130 -15.40 16.03 -3.96
CA GLU A 130 -15.40 15.13 -2.81
C GLU A 130 -15.12 13.66 -3.23
N PRO A 131 -14.14 12.97 -2.63
CA PRO A 131 -13.74 11.62 -3.04
C PRO A 131 -14.87 10.59 -3.02
N SER A 132 -15.78 10.68 -2.04
CA SER A 132 -16.93 9.78 -1.90
C SER A 132 -17.88 9.87 -3.09
N ARG A 133 -18.23 11.10 -3.49
CA ARG A 133 -19.14 11.40 -4.59
C ARG A 133 -18.53 11.05 -5.94
N ILE A 134 -17.23 11.33 -6.13
CA ILE A 134 -16.54 10.92 -7.36
C ILE A 134 -16.51 9.40 -7.45
N LEU A 135 -16.17 8.68 -6.38
CA LEU A 135 -16.17 7.20 -6.41
C LEU A 135 -17.56 6.64 -6.74
N GLU A 136 -18.63 7.15 -6.11
CA GLU A 136 -19.99 6.71 -6.42
C GLU A 136 -20.41 7.06 -7.86
N SER A 137 -20.02 8.23 -8.37
CA SER A 137 -20.25 8.65 -9.75
C SER A 137 -19.53 7.74 -10.76
N VAL A 138 -18.31 7.30 -10.47
CA VAL A 138 -17.60 6.31 -11.28
C VAL A 138 -18.28 4.95 -11.18
N ALA A 139 -18.55 4.47 -9.97
CA ALA A 139 -19.18 3.18 -9.70
C ALA A 139 -20.55 3.04 -10.38
N SER A 140 -21.36 4.11 -10.44
CA SER A 140 -22.66 4.07 -11.13
C SER A 140 -22.54 3.92 -12.66
N ARG A 141 -21.36 4.18 -13.23
CA ARG A 141 -21.07 4.09 -14.67
C ARG A 141 -20.34 2.81 -15.06
N VAL A 142 -19.62 2.20 -14.11
CA VAL A 142 -18.89 0.96 -14.33
C VAL A 142 -19.26 -0.08 -13.28
N GLN A 143 -19.91 -1.14 -13.75
CA GLN A 143 -20.18 -2.32 -12.94
C GLN A 143 -19.28 -3.46 -13.43
N LEU A 144 -18.11 -3.63 -12.82
CA LEU A 144 -17.14 -4.67 -13.20
C LEU A 144 -17.46 -6.04 -12.58
N GLY A 145 -18.74 -6.33 -12.38
CA GLY A 145 -19.21 -7.58 -11.78
C GLY A 145 -18.91 -8.80 -12.66
N GLY A 146 -18.34 -9.85 -12.06
CA GLY A 146 -17.98 -11.08 -12.78
C GLY A 146 -16.73 -10.98 -13.66
N VAL A 147 -16.03 -9.84 -13.62
CA VAL A 147 -14.74 -9.66 -14.31
C VAL A 147 -13.67 -10.40 -13.54
N GLU A 148 -12.99 -11.33 -14.21
CA GLU A 148 -11.80 -11.97 -13.66
C GLU A 148 -10.61 -11.01 -13.80
N VAL A 149 -10.00 -10.65 -12.67
CA VAL A 149 -8.85 -9.74 -12.64
C VAL A 149 -7.57 -10.55 -12.44
N ARG A 150 -6.63 -10.43 -13.37
CA ARG A 150 -5.35 -11.16 -13.36
C ARG A 150 -4.16 -10.21 -13.34
N PRO A 151 -3.84 -9.61 -12.18
CA PRO A 151 -2.75 -8.64 -12.08
C PRO A 151 -1.39 -9.31 -12.32
N PRO A 152 -0.38 -8.57 -12.83
CA PRO A 152 0.99 -9.04 -12.72
C PRO A 152 1.39 -9.12 -11.24
N SER A 153 2.17 -10.13 -10.86
CA SER A 153 2.68 -10.25 -9.48
C SER A 153 3.73 -9.17 -9.20
N VAL A 154 3.80 -8.70 -7.94
CA VAL A 154 4.83 -7.74 -7.49
C VAL A 154 6.23 -8.25 -7.86
N ALA A 155 6.51 -9.52 -7.58
CA ALA A 155 7.79 -10.16 -7.93
C ALA A 155 8.11 -10.09 -9.44
N SER A 156 7.13 -10.30 -10.31
CA SER A 156 7.33 -10.19 -11.76
C SER A 156 7.66 -8.77 -12.21
N VAL A 157 6.99 -7.76 -11.63
CA VAL A 157 7.25 -6.35 -11.95
C VAL A 157 8.63 -5.94 -11.46
N LEU A 158 8.98 -6.28 -10.22
CA LEU A 158 10.33 -6.01 -9.66
C LEU A 158 11.43 -6.68 -10.49
N SER A 159 11.20 -7.89 -10.99
CA SER A 159 12.16 -8.58 -11.86
C SER A 159 12.37 -7.83 -13.18
N ARG A 160 11.28 -7.33 -13.77
CA ARG A 160 11.35 -6.52 -15.01
C ARG A 160 12.10 -5.20 -14.81
N MET A 161 11.96 -4.58 -13.63
CA MET A 161 12.73 -3.38 -13.27
C MET A 161 14.23 -3.67 -13.18
N ARG A 162 14.62 -4.75 -12.49
CA ARG A 162 16.03 -5.18 -12.37
C ARG A 162 16.70 -5.45 -13.71
N VAL A 163 15.94 -5.97 -14.68
CA VAL A 163 16.44 -6.22 -16.05
C VAL A 163 16.68 -4.90 -16.79
N LYS A 164 15.80 -3.91 -16.64
CA LYS A 164 15.96 -2.60 -17.30
C LYS A 164 17.17 -1.83 -16.77
N GLU A 165 17.49 -1.96 -15.49
CA GLU A 165 18.59 -1.24 -14.86
C GLU A 165 19.30 -2.11 -13.81
N PRO A 166 20.40 -2.80 -14.18
CA PRO A 166 21.15 -3.65 -13.25
C PRO A 166 21.75 -2.84 -12.08
N GLY A 167 21.50 -3.26 -10.84
CA GLY A 167 21.90 -2.52 -9.62
C GLY A 167 20.84 -1.55 -9.08
N TYR A 168 19.67 -1.54 -9.72
CA TYR A 168 18.56 -0.66 -9.38
C TYR A 168 17.92 -0.94 -8.01
N ILE A 169 17.59 0.15 -7.31
CA ILE A 169 16.93 0.18 -6.01
C ILE A 169 15.45 0.50 -6.20
N ALA A 170 14.54 -0.36 -5.70
CA ALA A 170 13.10 -0.28 -5.95
C ALA A 170 12.38 0.91 -5.29
N PHE A 171 12.54 2.12 -5.82
CA PHE A 171 11.73 3.27 -5.42
C PHE A 171 10.30 3.20 -5.98
N ARG A 172 9.34 3.74 -5.21
CA ARG A 172 7.93 3.87 -5.60
C ARG A 172 7.75 4.42 -7.01
N ARG A 173 8.40 5.56 -7.31
CA ARG A 173 8.21 6.27 -8.59
C ARG A 173 8.53 5.37 -9.78
N SER A 174 9.64 4.65 -9.75
CA SER A 174 10.04 3.84 -10.89
C SER A 174 9.21 2.55 -10.99
N LEU A 175 8.66 2.06 -9.88
CA LEU A 175 7.66 0.99 -9.92
C LEU A 175 6.44 1.51 -10.69
N GLU A 176 5.90 2.68 -10.33
CA GLU A 176 4.78 3.29 -11.04
C GLU A 176 5.08 3.58 -12.51
N GLU A 177 6.29 4.03 -12.85
CA GLU A 177 6.73 4.19 -14.24
C GLU A 177 6.76 2.86 -15.00
N THR A 178 7.20 1.79 -14.35
CA THR A 178 7.16 0.44 -14.93
C THR A 178 5.72 -0.01 -15.17
N LEU A 179 4.82 0.18 -14.20
CA LEU A 179 3.40 -0.13 -14.34
C LEU A 179 2.75 0.68 -15.48
N ARG A 180 3.08 1.98 -15.59
CA ARG A 180 2.64 2.85 -16.69
C ARG A 180 3.12 2.31 -18.04
N GLY A 181 4.38 1.87 -18.13
CA GLY A 181 4.93 1.24 -19.32
C GLY A 181 4.14 -0.01 -19.73
N LEU A 182 3.80 -0.88 -18.76
CA LEU A 182 2.96 -2.05 -19.00
C LEU A 182 1.56 -1.67 -19.52
N ALA A 183 0.96 -0.61 -18.97
CA ALA A 183 -0.33 -0.13 -19.46
C ALA A 183 -0.26 0.37 -20.91
N ILE A 184 0.81 1.08 -21.27
CA ILE A 184 1.04 1.58 -22.63
C ILE A 184 1.21 0.42 -23.61
N GLU A 185 1.99 -0.59 -23.26
CA GLU A 185 2.17 -1.81 -24.07
C GLU A 185 0.84 -2.52 -24.34
N ARG A 186 -0.13 -2.40 -23.43
CA ARG A 186 -1.51 -2.93 -23.57
C ARG A 186 -2.50 -1.97 -24.24
N GLY A 187 -2.04 -0.81 -24.72
CA GLY A 187 -2.91 0.21 -25.33
C GLY A 187 -3.88 0.89 -24.34
N LEU A 188 -3.59 0.83 -23.04
CA LEU A 188 -4.39 1.38 -21.93
C LEU A 188 -3.71 2.58 -21.24
N GLY A 189 -2.67 3.16 -21.83
CA GLY A 189 -1.86 4.20 -21.17
C GLY A 189 -2.63 5.43 -20.69
N SER A 190 -3.59 5.92 -21.48
CA SER A 190 -4.46 7.05 -21.10
C SER A 190 -5.46 6.68 -20.00
N ASP A 191 -6.05 5.49 -20.08
CA ASP A 191 -7.00 4.97 -19.09
C ASP A 191 -6.33 4.70 -17.74
N TYR A 192 -5.14 4.11 -17.79
CA TYR A 192 -4.28 3.93 -16.61
C TYR A 192 -3.91 5.28 -15.98
N SER A 193 -3.60 6.30 -16.79
CA SER A 193 -3.26 7.63 -16.26
C SER A 193 -4.45 8.27 -15.56
N ALA A 194 -5.64 8.21 -16.17
CA ALA A 194 -6.87 8.69 -15.55
C ALA A 194 -7.16 7.95 -14.23
N TYR A 195 -6.97 6.63 -14.22
CA TYR A 195 -7.11 5.83 -13.01
C TYR A 195 -6.08 6.18 -11.94
N ALA A 196 -4.80 6.32 -12.29
CA ALA A 196 -3.74 6.68 -11.35
C ALA A 196 -3.97 8.06 -10.72
N GLU A 197 -4.46 9.04 -11.48
CA GLU A 197 -4.86 10.33 -10.95
C GLU A 197 -6.10 10.25 -10.06
N PHE A 198 -7.07 9.39 -10.41
CA PHE A 198 -8.28 9.17 -9.62
C PHE A 198 -7.96 8.55 -8.26
N ILE A 199 -7.02 7.60 -8.23
CA ILE A 199 -6.49 7.03 -6.98
C ILE A 199 -5.71 8.07 -6.18
N GLY A 200 -5.01 9.00 -6.84
CA GLY A 200 -4.32 10.13 -6.21
C GLY A 200 -3.01 9.78 -5.49
N GLU A 201 -2.14 10.78 -5.32
CA GLU A 201 -0.84 10.62 -4.66
C GLU A 201 -0.99 10.52 -3.13
N THR A 202 -0.03 9.89 -2.49
CA THR A 202 0.07 9.84 -1.02
C THR A 202 0.14 11.24 -0.42
N GLY A 203 -0.55 11.44 0.70
CA GLY A 203 -0.68 12.73 1.38
C GLY A 203 -1.81 13.63 0.86
N SER A 204 -2.57 13.20 -0.16
CA SER A 204 -3.68 13.99 -0.73
C SER A 204 -5.05 13.70 -0.11
N TYR A 205 -5.16 13.73 1.23
CA TYR A 205 -6.42 13.42 1.92
C TYR A 205 -7.55 14.39 1.50
N GLY A 206 -8.74 13.86 1.23
CA GLY A 206 -9.87 14.64 0.72
C GLY A 206 -9.80 14.96 -0.78
N VAL A 207 -8.77 14.48 -1.48
CA VAL A 207 -8.60 14.65 -2.94
C VAL A 207 -8.31 13.30 -3.60
N GLY A 208 -7.23 12.61 -3.19
CA GLY A 208 -6.86 11.29 -3.69
C GLY A 208 -7.62 10.18 -2.97
N LEU A 209 -8.16 9.23 -3.74
CA LEU A 209 -8.98 8.16 -3.21
C LEU A 209 -8.23 7.22 -2.27
N ALA A 210 -6.99 6.82 -2.60
CA ALA A 210 -6.22 5.88 -1.77
C ALA A 210 -5.93 6.44 -0.37
N GLU A 211 -5.39 7.66 -0.30
CA GLU A 211 -5.10 8.33 0.97
C GLU A 211 -6.38 8.55 1.80
N THR A 212 -7.47 8.94 1.15
CA THR A 212 -8.74 9.23 1.80
C THR A 212 -9.36 7.97 2.40
N VAL A 213 -9.53 6.93 1.59
CA VAL A 213 -10.11 5.65 2.05
C VAL A 213 -9.23 5.02 3.13
N PHE A 214 -7.91 5.01 2.94
CA PHE A 214 -6.98 4.47 3.94
C PHE A 214 -7.11 5.21 5.27
N SER A 215 -7.09 6.53 5.24
CA SER A 215 -7.17 7.35 6.45
C SER A 215 -8.51 7.17 7.17
N ASP A 216 -9.62 7.10 6.43
CA ASP A 216 -10.95 6.89 7.01
C ASP A 216 -11.10 5.47 7.60
N ILE A 217 -10.51 4.44 6.99
CA ILE A 217 -10.46 3.09 7.57
C ILE A 217 -9.56 3.03 8.81
N TYR A 218 -8.39 3.66 8.73
CA TYR A 218 -7.38 3.55 9.78
C TYR A 218 -7.77 4.38 11.01
N TYR A 219 -8.07 5.67 10.84
CA TYR A 219 -8.39 6.59 11.94
C TYR A 219 -9.89 6.58 12.32
N GLY A 220 -10.80 6.20 11.40
CA GLY A 220 -12.23 6.30 11.65
C GLY A 220 -12.64 7.76 11.93
N PRO A 221 -13.50 8.01 12.93
CA PRO A 221 -13.90 9.37 13.32
C PRO A 221 -12.73 10.28 13.73
N LEU A 222 -11.60 9.70 14.16
CA LEU A 222 -10.43 10.47 14.61
C LEU A 222 -9.69 11.14 13.44
N VAL A 223 -10.03 10.81 12.20
CA VAL A 223 -9.38 11.36 11.01
C VAL A 223 -9.45 12.88 10.95
N SER A 224 -10.53 13.48 11.47
CA SER A 224 -10.68 14.94 11.52
C SER A 224 -9.61 15.63 12.38
N GLU A 225 -9.13 14.96 13.43
CA GLU A 225 -8.07 15.50 14.30
C GLU A 225 -6.71 15.50 13.60
N PHE A 226 -6.44 14.51 12.75
CA PHE A 226 -5.15 14.36 12.07
C PHE A 226 -5.10 14.99 10.68
N LYS A 227 -6.25 15.08 10.00
CA LYS A 227 -6.34 15.54 8.61
C LYS A 227 -7.13 16.83 8.45
N GLY A 228 -7.75 17.34 9.52
CA GLY A 228 -8.46 18.62 9.54
C GLY A 228 -9.86 18.61 8.92
N SER A 229 -10.29 17.49 8.34
CA SER A 229 -11.63 17.30 7.77
C SER A 229 -12.02 15.81 7.80
N GLY A 230 -13.24 15.50 7.38
CA GLY A 230 -13.73 14.14 7.24
C GLY A 230 -14.23 13.50 8.54
N PRO A 231 -14.60 12.20 8.52
CA PRO A 231 -14.36 11.24 7.43
C PRO A 231 -15.20 11.50 6.18
N TYR A 232 -14.64 11.23 5.00
CA TYR A 232 -15.35 11.29 3.72
C TYR A 232 -16.13 9.99 3.45
N PHE A 233 -15.69 8.89 4.05
CA PHE A 233 -16.34 7.59 4.04
C PHE A 233 -16.58 7.12 5.48
N ASN A 234 -17.83 6.79 5.81
CA ASN A 234 -18.16 6.23 7.12
C ASN A 234 -17.86 4.72 7.15
N LEU A 235 -16.61 4.36 7.51
CA LEU A 235 -16.07 2.99 7.41
C LEU A 235 -15.86 2.30 8.77
N GLY A 236 -16.43 2.85 9.84
CA GLY A 236 -16.37 2.30 11.19
C GLY A 236 -15.43 3.08 12.12
N VAL A 237 -15.07 2.46 13.25
CA VAL A 237 -14.42 3.14 14.39
C VAL A 237 -12.91 3.38 14.27
N GLY A 238 -12.30 2.95 13.16
CA GLY A 238 -10.85 3.04 12.94
C GLY A 238 -10.10 1.77 13.38
N LEU A 239 -9.21 1.27 12.51
CA LEU A 239 -8.35 0.12 12.80
C LEU A 239 -7.19 0.44 13.76
N TYR A 240 -6.84 1.71 13.99
CA TYR A 240 -5.83 2.10 14.99
C TYR A 240 -6.16 1.54 16.40
N ARG A 241 -7.45 1.33 16.69
CA ARG A 241 -7.91 0.74 17.97
C ARG A 241 -7.51 -0.72 18.17
N LYS A 242 -7.06 -1.40 17.12
CA LYS A 242 -6.59 -2.80 17.19
C LYS A 242 -5.11 -2.91 17.53
N GLU A 243 -4.42 -1.80 17.67
CA GLU A 243 -3.03 -1.79 18.11
C GLU A 243 -2.93 -2.23 19.57
N THR A 244 -2.00 -3.13 19.84
CA THR A 244 -1.77 -3.65 21.18
C THR A 244 -0.32 -3.43 21.59
N ARG A 245 -0.02 -3.48 22.88
CA ARG A 245 1.36 -3.39 23.35
C ARG A 245 2.08 -4.70 23.01
N SER A 246 3.25 -4.60 22.36
CA SER A 246 4.10 -5.74 22.05
C SER A 246 4.73 -6.36 23.30
N ILE A 247 4.82 -5.59 24.38
CA ILE A 247 5.40 -6.04 25.65
C ILE A 247 4.31 -6.67 26.50
N ARG A 248 4.40 -7.99 26.70
CA ARG A 248 3.73 -8.76 27.75
C ARG A 248 4.74 -9.20 28.80
#